data_AF-A0A959FBK8-F1
#
_entry.id   AF-A0A959FBK8-F1
#
_cell.length_a   1.000
_cell.length_b   1.000
_cell.length_c   1.000
_cell.angle_alpha   90.00
_cell.angle_beta   90.00
_cell.angle_gamma   90.00
#
_symmetry.space_group_name_H-M   'P 1'
#
loop_
_entity.id
_entity.type
_entity.pdbx_description
1 polymer ?
#
loop_
_entity_poly.entity_id
_entity_poly.type
_entity_poly.pdbx_seq_one_letter_code
_entity_poly.pdbx_strand_id
1 'polypeptide(L)'
;MKPVSNDTTIAFLKAKGWKEAERTRRYYVLRPPSHIKTQNGFDLRIPIRTDGHDYQEYMTQIAFSIADLYDMNKWELMQLLSSSIAELQRDVELQKKDLELKKQLLAHAS
;
A
#
# COMPACT_ATOMS: atom_id res chain seq x y z
N MET A 1 6.69 -14.21 4.28
CA MET A 1 5.74 -13.91 3.18
C MET A 1 6.47 -13.13 2.11
N LYS A 2 6.43 -13.56 0.83
CA LYS A 2 6.96 -12.74 -0.26
C LYS A 2 6.01 -11.55 -0.48
N PRO A 3 6.50 -10.31 -0.64
CA PRO A 3 5.63 -9.19 -0.95
C PRO A 3 4.91 -9.50 -2.27
N VAL A 4 3.58 -9.39 -2.26
CA VAL A 4 2.76 -9.54 -3.46
C VAL A 4 3.13 -8.37 -4.36
N SER A 5 4.00 -8.66 -5.34
CA SER A 5 4.50 -7.72 -6.34
C SER A 5 3.31 -7.00 -6.97
N ASN A 6 3.43 -5.70 -7.20
CA ASN A 6 2.44 -4.86 -7.89
C ASN A 6 1.88 -5.49 -9.19
N ASP A 7 2.61 -6.46 -9.76
CA ASP A 7 2.15 -7.36 -10.83
C ASP A 7 0.76 -7.98 -10.57
N THR A 8 0.42 -8.36 -9.34
CA THR A 8 -0.91 -8.96 -9.04
C THR A 8 -2.02 -7.92 -9.14
N THR A 9 -1.83 -6.72 -8.61
CA THR A 9 -2.82 -5.62 -8.71
C THR A 9 -3.00 -5.20 -10.17
N ILE A 10 -1.90 -5.08 -10.91
CA ILE A 10 -1.94 -4.73 -12.34
C ILE A 10 -2.64 -5.82 -13.15
N ALA A 11 -2.31 -7.10 -12.91
CA ALA A 11 -2.96 -8.22 -13.58
C ALA A 11 -4.47 -8.26 -13.29
N PHE A 12 -4.86 -8.04 -12.03
CA PHE A 12 -6.26 -7.94 -11.63
C PHE A 12 -6.99 -6.80 -12.38
N LEU A 13 -6.41 -5.60 -12.39
CA LEU A 13 -7.02 -4.46 -13.07
C LEU A 13 -7.15 -4.68 -14.58
N LYS A 14 -6.12 -5.24 -15.22
CA LYS A 14 -6.17 -5.64 -16.64
C LYS A 14 -7.28 -6.66 -16.90
N ALA A 15 -7.46 -7.64 -16.02
CA ALA A 15 -8.56 -8.61 -16.11
C ALA A 15 -9.95 -7.97 -15.93
N LYS A 16 -10.03 -6.82 -15.25
CA LYS A 16 -11.25 -5.98 -15.14
C LYS A 16 -11.39 -4.96 -16.28
N GLY A 17 -10.57 -5.06 -17.32
CA GLY A 17 -10.66 -4.22 -18.52
C GLY A 17 -9.95 -2.88 -18.43
N TRP A 18 -9.12 -2.65 -17.41
CA TRP A 18 -8.23 -1.50 -17.37
C TRP A 18 -7.09 -1.67 -18.38
N LYS A 19 -6.69 -0.56 -19.01
CA LYS A 19 -5.65 -0.57 -20.05
C LYS A 19 -4.43 0.18 -19.57
N GLU A 20 -3.25 -0.36 -19.82
CA GLU A 20 -2.00 0.35 -19.57
C GLU A 20 -1.87 1.49 -20.58
N ALA A 21 -1.79 2.71 -20.09
CA ALA A 21 -1.63 3.92 -20.90
C ALA A 21 -0.15 4.27 -21.06
N GLU A 22 0.62 4.19 -19.97
CA GLU A 22 2.04 4.51 -19.94
C GLU A 22 2.73 3.73 -18.81
N ARG A 23 4.01 3.44 -19.00
CA ARG A 23 4.91 2.96 -17.94
C ARG A 23 6.13 3.87 -17.86
N THR A 24 6.30 4.51 -16.70
CA THR A 24 7.46 5.33 -16.39
C THR A 24 8.48 4.55 -15.57
N ARG A 25 9.58 5.19 -15.15
CA ARG A 25 10.54 4.57 -14.22
C ARG A 25 9.99 4.40 -12.80
N ARG A 26 8.91 5.12 -12.44
CA ARG A 26 8.34 5.15 -11.09
C ARG A 26 6.97 4.49 -11.00
N TYR A 27 6.17 4.55 -12.07
CA TYR A 27 4.75 4.16 -12.05
C TYR A 27 4.33 3.37 -13.29
N TYR A 28 3.34 2.51 -13.11
CA TYR A 28 2.39 2.07 -14.12
C TYR A 28 1.20 3.01 -14.13
N VAL A 29 0.78 3.46 -15.30
CA VAL A 29 -0.40 4.32 -15.48
C VAL A 29 -1.48 3.49 -16.19
N LEU A 30 -2.60 3.28 -15.51
CA LEU A 30 -3.72 2.47 -15.97
C LEU A 30 -4.96 3.34 -16.18
N ARG A 31 -5.56 3.23 -17.36
CA ARG A 31 -6.82 3.90 -17.72
C ARG A 31 -8.01 2.97 -17.50
N PRO A 32 -9.10 3.45 -16.88
CA PRO A 32 -10.29 2.67 -16.64
C PRO A 32 -11.01 2.31 -17.95
N PRO A 33 -11.81 1.23 -17.93
CA PRO A 33 -12.72 0.93 -19.03
C PRO A 33 -13.80 2.02 -19.18
N SER A 34 -14.30 2.18 -20.41
CA SER A 34 -15.21 3.27 -20.80
C SER A 34 -16.54 3.36 -20.04
N HIS A 35 -16.96 2.28 -19.38
CA HIS A 35 -18.17 2.27 -18.54
C HIS A 35 -17.94 2.93 -17.17
N ILE A 36 -16.70 3.04 -16.72
CA ILE A 36 -16.34 3.82 -15.53
C ILE A 36 -16.12 5.27 -15.99
N LYS A 37 -17.20 6.06 -15.97
CA LYS A 37 -17.14 7.49 -16.29
C LYS A 37 -16.79 8.27 -15.02
N THR A 38 -15.55 8.73 -14.92
CA THR A 38 -15.18 9.76 -13.95
C THR A 38 -15.36 11.14 -14.61
N GLN A 39 -15.74 12.15 -13.82
CA GLN A 39 -16.07 13.49 -14.34
C GLN A 39 -14.92 14.15 -15.14
N ASN A 40 -13.66 13.81 -14.84
CA ASN A 40 -12.49 14.46 -15.43
C ASN A 40 -11.55 13.51 -16.21
N GLY A 41 -11.93 12.24 -16.41
CA GLY A 41 -10.98 11.21 -16.79
C GLY A 41 -10.02 10.92 -15.62
N PHE A 42 -9.86 9.65 -15.28
CA PHE A 42 -9.05 9.25 -14.13
C PHE A 42 -8.08 8.18 -14.59
N ASP A 43 -6.78 8.49 -14.61
CA ASP A 43 -5.75 7.49 -14.84
C ASP A 43 -5.15 7.10 -13.47
N LEU A 44 -5.19 5.81 -13.15
CA LEU A 44 -4.65 5.27 -11.90
C LEU A 44 -3.14 5.09 -12.02
N ARG A 45 -2.39 5.66 -11.08
CA ARG A 45 -0.93 5.53 -11.00
C ARG A 45 -0.57 4.52 -9.92
N ILE A 46 0.06 3.41 -10.32
CA ILE A 46 0.52 2.36 -9.41
C ILE A 46 2.05 2.40 -9.38
N PRO A 47 2.68 2.64 -8.22
CA PRO A 47 4.13 2.67 -8.12
C PRO A 47 4.72 1.31 -8.46
N ILE A 48 5.87 1.29 -9.14
CA ILE A 48 6.55 0.05 -9.53
C ILE A 48 7.09 -0.68 -8.31
N ARG A 49 7.57 0.08 -7.32
CA ARG A 49 8.12 -0.45 -6.08
C ARG A 49 7.11 -0.33 -4.94
N THR A 50 7.24 -1.24 -3.97
CA THR A 50 6.42 -1.27 -2.75
C THR A 50 7.14 -0.66 -1.56
N ASP A 51 8.19 0.12 -1.80
CA ASP A 51 8.98 0.81 -0.80
C ASP A 51 9.08 2.32 -1.14
N GLY A 52 9.38 3.11 -0.12
CA GLY A 52 9.56 4.55 -0.26
C GLY A 52 8.28 5.37 -0.39
N HIS A 53 8.48 6.66 -0.69
CA HIS A 53 7.45 7.69 -0.63
C HIS A 53 6.30 7.45 -1.61
N ASP A 54 6.61 7.02 -2.83
CA ASP A 54 5.61 6.80 -3.89
C ASP A 54 4.59 5.74 -3.51
N TYR A 55 5.05 4.68 -2.84
CA TYR A 55 4.18 3.62 -2.33
C TYR A 55 3.32 4.10 -1.17
N GLN A 56 3.88 4.91 -0.26
CA GLN A 56 3.13 5.49 0.85
C GLN A 56 2.01 6.43 0.39
N GLU A 57 2.30 7.29 -0.59
CA GLU A 57 1.30 8.16 -1.22
C GLU A 57 0.18 7.34 -1.87
N TYR A 58 0.55 6.32 -2.65
CA TYR A 58 -0.41 5.43 -3.31
C TYR A 58 -1.34 4.73 -2.30
N MET A 59 -0.79 4.17 -1.22
CA MET A 59 -1.59 3.51 -0.18
C MET A 59 -2.50 4.49 0.57
N THR A 60 -2.03 5.72 0.78
CA THR A 60 -2.84 6.78 1.39
C THR A 60 -4.03 7.14 0.50
N GLN A 61 -3.83 7.26 -0.82
CA GLN A 61 -4.91 7.51 -1.78
C GLN A 61 -5.94 6.38 -1.80
N ILE A 62 -5.50 5.11 -1.72
CA ILE A 62 -6.41 3.96 -1.59
C ILE A 62 -7.23 4.08 -0.32
N ALA A 63 -6.59 4.34 0.82
CA ALA A 63 -7.28 4.44 2.10
C ALA A 63 -8.36 5.52 2.08
N PHE A 64 -8.06 6.70 1.53
CA PHE A 64 -9.07 7.76 1.36
C PHE A 64 -10.19 7.38 0.39
N SER A 65 -9.88 6.68 -0.70
CA SER A 65 -10.88 6.22 -1.66
C SER A 65 -11.84 5.21 -1.03
N ILE A 66 -11.34 4.33 -0.16
CA ILE A 66 -12.15 3.41 0.64
C ILE A 66 -13.02 4.22 1.63
N ALA A 67 -12.44 5.22 2.30
CA ALA A 67 -13.19 6.08 3.21
C ALA A 67 -14.39 6.74 2.52
N ASP A 68 -14.17 7.29 1.31
CA ASP A 68 -15.21 7.91 0.48
C ASP A 68 -16.30 6.92 0.10
N LEU A 69 -15.95 5.66 -0.20
CA LEU A 69 -16.93 4.63 -0.55
C LEU A 69 -17.85 4.23 0.61
N TYR A 70 -17.37 4.37 1.85
CA TYR A 70 -18.10 4.01 3.06
C TYR A 70 -18.63 5.22 3.83
N ASP A 71 -18.61 6.42 3.22
CA ASP A 71 -18.98 7.69 3.85
C ASP A 71 -18.30 7.90 5.22
N MET A 72 -17.07 7.38 5.37
CA MET A 72 -16.31 7.46 6.60
C MET A 72 -15.68 8.84 6.75
N ASN A 73 -15.63 9.34 7.98
CA ASN A 73 -14.95 10.58 8.28
C ASN A 73 -13.42 10.44 8.05
N LYS A 74 -12.91 11.17 7.06
CA LYS A 74 -11.48 11.16 6.69
C LYS A 74 -10.56 11.57 7.85
N TRP A 75 -11.03 12.42 8.77
CA TRP A 75 -10.27 12.80 9.95
C TRP A 75 -10.13 11.65 10.94
N GLU A 76 -11.21 10.89 11.15
CA GLU A 76 -11.18 9.69 12.00
C GLU A 76 -10.32 8.59 11.37
N LEU A 77 -10.39 8.42 10.05
CA LEU A 77 -9.48 7.52 9.33
C LEU A 77 -8.02 7.95 9.50
N MET A 78 -7.71 9.24 9.36
CA MET A 78 -6.34 9.74 9.55
C MET A 78 -5.88 9.56 10.99
N GLN A 79 -6.76 9.77 11.97
CA GLN A 79 -6.45 9.48 13.37
C GLN A 79 -6.16 7.99 13.57
N LEU A 80 -7.01 7.10 13.05
CA LEU A 80 -6.81 5.64 13.10
C LEU A 80 -5.51 5.22 12.42
N LEU A 81 -5.20 5.73 11.23
CA LEU A 81 -3.95 5.46 10.53
C LEU A 81 -2.74 5.98 11.33
N SER A 82 -2.86 7.14 11.97
CA SER A 82 -1.79 7.72 12.79
C SER A 82 -1.56 6.96 14.10
N SER A 83 -2.62 6.50 14.78
CA SER A 83 -2.52 5.69 15.99
C SER A 83 -1.97 4.29 15.68
N SER A 84 -2.37 3.73 14.53
CA SER A 84 -1.85 2.44 14.04
C SER A 84 -0.35 2.50 13.74
N ILE A 85 0.20 3.63 13.27
CA ILE A 85 1.64 3.76 13.01
C ILE A 85 2.44 3.66 14.31
N ALA A 86 1.99 4.32 15.38
CA ALA A 86 2.67 4.26 16.67
C ALA A 86 2.58 2.86 17.31
N GLU A 87 1.44 2.19 17.17
CA GLU A 87 1.24 0.82 17.64
C GLU A 87 2.07 -0.18 16.82
N LEU A 88 2.07 -0.06 15.49
CA LEU A 88 2.90 -0.89 14.60
C LEU A 88 4.40 -0.67 14.82
N GLN A 89 4.84 0.57 15.08
CA GLN A 89 6.22 0.87 15.45
C GLN A 89 6.60 0.19 16.76
N ARG A 90 5.72 0.25 17.76
CA ARG A 90 5.92 -0.42 19.06
C ARG A 90 5.98 -1.94 18.90
N ASP A 91 5.10 -2.53 18.09
CA ASP A 91 5.11 -3.97 17.82
C ASP A 91 6.37 -4.43 17.09
N VAL A 92 6.84 -3.65 16.10
CA VAL A 92 8.11 -3.93 15.40
C VAL A 92 9.30 -3.83 16.34
N GLU A 93 9.30 -2.87 17.26
CA GLU A 93 10.38 -2.70 18.23
C GLU A 93 10.41 -3.83 19.28
N LEU A 94 9.24 -4.29 19.72
CA LEU A 94 9.10 -5.48 20.57
C LEU A 94 9.61 -6.75 19.85
N GLN A 95 9.25 -6.93 18.57
CA GLN A 95 9.72 -8.06 17.77
C GLN A 95 11.24 -8.04 17.56
N LYS A 96 11.84 -6.86 17.36
CA LYS A 96 13.30 -6.72 17.25
C LYS A 96 14.01 -7.14 18.53
N LYS A 97 13.53 -6.69 19.69
CA LYS A 97 14.10 -7.05 21.00
C LYS A 97 14.04 -8.55 21.28
N ASP A 98 12.90 -9.19 20.98
CA ASP A 98 12.75 -10.64 21.15
C ASP A 98 13.73 -11.44 20.27
N LEU A 99 13.94 -10.99 19.02
CA LEU A 99 14.92 -11.57 18.10
C LEU A 99 16.36 -11.42 18.60
N GLU A 100 16.69 -10.28 19.19
CA GLU A 100 18.02 -10.01 19.76
C GLU A 100 18.29 -10.87 20.99
N LEU A 101 17.29 -11.01 21.87
CA LEU A 101 17.38 -11.86 23.06
C LEU A 101 17.57 -13.34 22.68
N LYS A 102 16.82 -13.83 21.68
CA LYS A 102 16.98 -15.20 21.15
C LYS A 102 18.36 -15.44 20.57
N LYS A 103 18.93 -14.47 19.85
CA LYS A 103 20.30 -14.57 19.33
C LYS A 103 21.35 -14.63 20.44
N GLN A 104 21.19 -13.84 21.51
CA GLN A 104 22.07 -13.88 22.66
C GLN A 104 21.99 -15.21 23.41
N LEU A 105 20.77 -15.74 23.61
CA LEU A 105 20.57 -17.04 24.24
C LEU A 105 21.18 -18.18 23.42
N LEU A 106 21.04 -18.15 22.09
CA LEU A 106 21.67 -19.12 21.20
C LEU A 106 23.20 -19.00 21.19
N ALA A 107 23.74 -17.79 21.30
CA ALA A 107 25.17 -17.54 21.39
C ALA A 107 25.78 -17.94 22.75
N HIS A 108 24.99 -17.95 23.83
CA HIS A 108 25.40 -18.43 25.16
C HIS A 108 25.17 -19.94 25.37
N ALA A 109 24.34 -20.58 24.53
CA ALA A 109 24.09 -22.01 24.55
C ALA A 109 25.01 -22.82 23.62
N SER A 110 25.93 -22.13 22.90
CA SER A 110 27.01 -22.71 22.07
C SER A 110 28.34 -22.54 22.79
#